data_AF-A0A2Z6PAR0-F1
#
_entry.id   AF-A0A2Z6PAR0-F1
#
_cell.length_a   1.000
_cell.length_b   1.000
_cell.length_c   1.000
_cell.angle_alpha   90.00
_cell.angle_beta   90.00
_cell.angle_gamma   90.00
#
_symmetry.space_group_name_H-M   'P 1'
#
loop_
_entity.id
_entity.type
_entity.pdbx_description
1 polymer ?
#
loop_
_entity_poly.entity_id
_entity_poly.type
_entity_poly.pdbx_seq_one_letter_code
_entity_poly.pdbx_strand_id
1 'polypeptide(L)'
;HCSEKDHDPPRGLQLILGTKTSPHLVDTLVMANLGYWQMKVSPGVWFLQLAPGRSSELYIFKEDDDGSKNKQSSKLITINSLRGKVEHMEVVKRKGKEHEKLLIPDDDDNLQDKKKGSGWNSNLLKWASGFISSSEQSKNAESNSPENGRGGRHGKTINIFSIASGHLYERFLKIMILSVLKNTNRPVKFWFIKNYLSPSFKDLIPHMSEEYGFEYELITYKWPTWLHKQKEKQRIIWAYKILFLDVIFPLSLEKVIFVDADQIVRTDMGELYDMNLKGRPLAYTPFCDNNREMDGYRFWRQGFWKDHLRGRPYHISALYVVDLKKFRETAAGDNLRVFYETLSKDPNSLANLDQDLPNYAQHTVPIFSLPQEWLWCESWCGNATKSKAKTIDLCNNPMTKEPKLQGARRIVAEWPDLDLEARKFTARILGDDLEPIPSPDQSKDSTNDGSLKEEDLESKAEL
;
A
#
# COMPACT_ATOMS: atom_id res chain seq x y z
N HIS A 1 -9.17 -17.64 -14.51
CA HIS A 1 -8.08 -17.83 -15.49
C HIS A 1 -8.45 -17.13 -16.78
N CYS A 2 -7.56 -16.29 -17.30
CA CYS A 2 -7.75 -15.59 -18.55
C CYS A 2 -6.61 -15.95 -19.52
N SER A 3 -6.95 -16.26 -20.76
CA SER A 3 -5.97 -16.60 -21.80
C SER A 3 -6.27 -15.86 -23.10
N GLU A 4 -5.22 -15.55 -23.85
CA GLU A 4 -5.27 -15.14 -25.24
C GLU A 4 -5.24 -16.39 -26.15
N LYS A 5 -5.42 -16.19 -27.46
CA LYS A 5 -5.11 -17.20 -28.49
C LYS A 5 -3.71 -17.77 -28.24
N ASP A 6 -3.56 -19.09 -28.36
CA ASP A 6 -2.35 -19.87 -28.02
C ASP A 6 -2.08 -20.07 -26.51
N HIS A 7 -3.07 -19.79 -25.65
CA HIS A 7 -3.07 -20.01 -24.20
C HIS A 7 -2.14 -19.13 -23.37
N ASP A 8 -1.51 -18.12 -23.98
CA ASP A 8 -0.71 -17.14 -23.25
C ASP A 8 -1.60 -16.20 -22.40
N PRO A 9 -1.24 -15.93 -21.14
CA PRO A 9 -1.96 -14.97 -20.31
C PRO A 9 -1.87 -13.52 -20.85
N PRO A 10 -3.00 -12.80 -21.04
CA PRO A 10 -3.00 -11.39 -21.45
C PRO A 10 -2.64 -10.50 -20.24
N ARG A 11 -1.36 -10.52 -19.86
CA ARG A 11 -0.81 -9.82 -18.69
C ARG A 11 -1.15 -8.33 -18.72
N GLY A 12 -1.75 -7.83 -17.63
CA GLY A 12 -2.14 -6.43 -17.47
C GLY A 12 -3.51 -6.09 -18.05
N LEU A 13 -4.25 -7.08 -18.56
CA LEU A 13 -5.61 -6.86 -19.04
C LEU A 13 -6.50 -6.42 -17.88
N GLN A 14 -7.05 -5.22 -18.00
CA GLN A 14 -7.88 -4.61 -16.99
C GLN A 14 -9.33 -5.05 -17.17
N LEU A 15 -9.96 -5.46 -16.08
CA LEU A 15 -11.31 -5.97 -16.03
C LEU A 15 -12.13 -5.16 -15.04
N ILE A 16 -13.40 -4.97 -15.37
CA ILE A 16 -14.39 -4.31 -14.52
C ILE A 16 -15.59 -5.24 -14.34
N LEU A 17 -16.22 -5.17 -13.19
CA LEU A 17 -17.40 -5.97 -12.86
C LEU A 17 -18.41 -5.09 -12.15
N GLY A 18 -19.66 -5.19 -12.58
CA GLY A 18 -20.75 -4.41 -11.99
C GLY A 18 -22.11 -5.03 -12.24
N THR A 19 -23.14 -4.24 -11.99
CA THR A 19 -24.55 -4.58 -12.26
C THR A 19 -25.05 -3.84 -13.50
N LYS A 20 -26.27 -4.13 -13.94
CA LYS A 20 -26.88 -3.41 -15.07
C LYS A 20 -27.07 -1.92 -14.81
N THR A 21 -27.30 -1.53 -13.55
CA THR A 21 -27.48 -0.13 -13.12
C THR A 21 -26.16 0.55 -12.78
N SER A 22 -25.18 -0.19 -12.27
CA SER A 22 -23.83 0.30 -11.94
C SER A 22 -22.76 -0.58 -12.59
N PRO A 23 -22.34 -0.28 -13.84
CA PRO A 23 -21.45 -1.16 -14.61
C PRO A 23 -20.04 -1.33 -14.03
N HIS A 24 -19.56 -0.38 -13.22
CA HIS A 24 -18.35 -0.53 -12.40
C HIS A 24 -18.78 -0.71 -10.95
N LEU A 25 -18.25 -1.70 -10.27
CA LEU A 25 -18.28 -1.79 -8.81
C LEU A 25 -16.95 -2.32 -8.27
N VAL A 26 -16.32 -3.22 -9.03
CA VAL A 26 -15.02 -3.78 -8.74
C VAL A 26 -14.18 -3.77 -10.00
N ASP A 27 -12.89 -3.54 -9.87
CA ASP A 27 -11.92 -3.71 -10.94
C ASP A 27 -10.71 -4.53 -10.50
N THR A 28 -9.98 -5.05 -11.48
CA THR A 28 -8.74 -5.76 -11.25
C THR A 28 -7.95 -5.86 -12.56
N LEU A 29 -6.75 -6.44 -12.50
CA LEU A 29 -5.95 -6.79 -13.67
C LEU A 29 -5.64 -8.28 -13.72
N VAL A 30 -5.39 -8.78 -14.91
CA VAL A 30 -4.94 -10.16 -15.16
C VAL A 30 -3.42 -10.26 -14.94
N MET A 31 -3.02 -11.17 -14.06
CA MET A 31 -1.62 -11.48 -13.76
C MET A 31 -0.96 -12.31 -14.88
N ALA A 32 0.36 -12.21 -14.99
CA ALA A 32 1.14 -13.04 -15.92
C ALA A 32 1.05 -14.54 -15.58
N ASN A 33 1.03 -14.89 -14.29
CA ASN A 33 0.99 -16.28 -13.86
C ASN A 33 -0.43 -16.84 -14.03
N LEU A 34 -0.58 -17.83 -14.92
CA LEU A 34 -1.82 -18.58 -15.16
C LEU A 34 -3.03 -17.73 -15.56
N GLY A 35 -2.80 -16.49 -16.01
CA GLY A 35 -3.87 -15.52 -16.27
C GLY A 35 -4.77 -15.32 -15.06
N TYR A 36 -4.17 -15.32 -13.86
CA TYR A 36 -4.91 -15.23 -12.61
C TYR A 36 -5.54 -13.85 -12.46
N TRP A 37 -6.80 -13.82 -12.02
CA TRP A 37 -7.53 -12.64 -11.62
C TRP A 37 -8.56 -13.05 -10.57
N GLN A 38 -8.95 -12.12 -9.71
CA GLN A 38 -10.03 -12.33 -8.77
C GLN A 38 -10.78 -11.02 -8.52
N MET A 39 -12.05 -11.14 -8.17
CA MET A 39 -12.89 -10.01 -7.76
C MET A 39 -13.73 -10.43 -6.57
N LYS A 40 -13.87 -9.53 -5.61
CA LYS A 40 -14.67 -9.76 -4.41
C LYS A 40 -16.08 -9.23 -4.64
N VAL A 41 -17.05 -10.15 -4.71
CA VAL A 41 -18.47 -9.82 -4.88
C VAL A 41 -19.35 -10.70 -4.01
N SER A 42 -20.55 -10.20 -3.71
CA SER A 42 -21.61 -10.96 -3.04
C SER A 42 -22.34 -11.89 -4.03
N PRO A 43 -23.10 -12.89 -3.54
CA PRO A 43 -24.01 -13.66 -4.39
C PRO A 43 -24.92 -12.73 -5.20
N GLY A 44 -25.11 -13.03 -6.48
CA GLY A 44 -25.84 -12.16 -7.39
C GLY A 44 -25.47 -12.37 -8.85
N VAL A 45 -26.05 -11.52 -9.70
CA VAL A 45 -25.81 -11.49 -11.15
C VAL A 45 -24.97 -10.27 -11.49
N TRP A 46 -23.87 -10.50 -12.18
CA TRP A 46 -22.84 -9.52 -12.46
C TRP A 46 -22.50 -9.49 -13.95
N PHE A 47 -22.03 -8.34 -14.43
CA PHE A 47 -21.60 -8.12 -15.81
C PHE A 47 -20.11 -7.81 -15.82
N LEU A 48 -19.31 -8.74 -16.34
CA LEU A 48 -17.88 -8.57 -16.52
C LEU A 48 -17.61 -7.89 -17.86
N GLN A 49 -16.77 -6.86 -17.86
CA GLN A 49 -16.38 -6.14 -19.07
C GLN A 49 -14.87 -5.90 -19.07
N LEU A 50 -14.30 -5.69 -20.26
CA LEU A 50 -12.97 -5.13 -20.39
C LEU A 50 -13.01 -3.66 -19.95
N ALA A 51 -12.04 -3.24 -19.13
CA ALA A 51 -12.00 -1.86 -18.66
C ALA A 51 -11.86 -0.89 -19.86
N PRO A 52 -12.58 0.25 -19.86
CA PRO A 52 -12.45 1.27 -20.90
C PRO A 52 -11.01 1.75 -21.06
N GLY A 53 -10.57 1.92 -22.30
CA GLY A 53 -9.19 2.24 -22.67
C GLY A 53 -8.49 1.07 -23.34
N ARG A 54 -7.18 0.95 -23.14
CA ARG A 54 -6.30 0.05 -23.91
C ARG A 54 -6.77 -1.41 -23.92
N SER A 55 -7.28 -1.91 -22.79
CA SER A 55 -7.82 -3.27 -22.69
C SER A 55 -8.97 -3.49 -23.68
N SER A 56 -9.99 -2.61 -23.65
CA SER A 56 -11.13 -2.67 -24.58
C SER A 56 -10.80 -2.29 -26.03
N GLU A 57 -9.76 -1.48 -26.26
CA GLU A 57 -9.26 -1.08 -27.58
C GLU A 57 -8.52 -2.23 -28.29
N LEU A 58 -7.77 -3.03 -27.52
CA LEU A 58 -6.98 -4.13 -28.05
C LEU A 58 -7.75 -5.44 -28.10
N TYR A 59 -8.57 -5.72 -27.08
CA TYR A 59 -9.17 -7.04 -26.89
C TYR A 59 -10.69 -7.01 -27.01
N ILE A 60 -11.24 -8.18 -27.29
CA ILE A 60 -12.65 -8.55 -27.12
C ILE A 60 -12.72 -9.93 -26.46
N PHE A 61 -13.82 -10.24 -25.78
CA PHE A 61 -14.08 -11.60 -25.35
C PHE A 61 -14.26 -12.50 -26.57
N LYS A 62 -13.70 -13.71 -26.51
CA LYS A 62 -13.97 -14.73 -27.52
C LYS A 62 -15.40 -15.22 -27.32
N GLU A 63 -16.18 -15.25 -28.40
CA GLU A 63 -17.52 -15.84 -28.40
C GLU A 63 -17.40 -17.36 -28.47
N ASP A 64 -18.22 -18.06 -27.68
CA ASP A 64 -18.48 -19.49 -27.92
C ASP A 64 -19.28 -19.57 -29.24
N ASP A 65 -18.97 -20.55 -30.09
CA ASP A 65 -19.38 -20.69 -31.50
C ASP A 65 -20.90 -20.92 -31.73
N ASP A 66 -21.75 -20.43 -30.84
CA ASP A 66 -23.21 -20.61 -30.86
C ASP A 66 -23.90 -19.40 -31.51
N GLY A 67 -23.69 -19.24 -32.82
CA GLY A 67 -24.62 -18.64 -33.81
C GLY A 67 -25.17 -17.22 -33.62
N SER A 68 -24.98 -16.55 -32.49
CA SER A 68 -25.57 -15.26 -32.15
C SER A 68 -24.55 -14.15 -32.43
N LYS A 69 -24.71 -13.47 -33.58
CA LYS A 69 -23.87 -12.35 -34.06
C LYS A 69 -24.05 -11.06 -33.24
N ASN A 70 -23.96 -11.12 -31.92
CA ASN A 70 -23.92 -9.94 -31.06
C ASN A 70 -22.58 -9.92 -30.34
N LYS A 71 -21.63 -9.11 -30.87
CA LYS A 71 -20.36 -8.72 -30.24
C LYS A 71 -20.59 -8.45 -28.75
N GLN A 72 -20.45 -9.46 -27.89
CA GLN A 72 -20.80 -9.31 -26.49
C GLN A 72 -19.72 -8.46 -25.82
N SER A 73 -20.06 -7.20 -25.59
CA SER A 73 -19.22 -6.25 -24.84
C SER A 73 -19.09 -6.63 -23.36
N SER A 74 -19.97 -7.51 -22.87
CA SER A 74 -20.03 -7.95 -21.48
C SER A 74 -20.34 -9.44 -21.37
N LYS A 75 -19.68 -10.12 -20.44
CA LYS A 75 -19.95 -11.51 -20.05
C LYS A 75 -20.78 -11.54 -18.76
N LEU A 76 -21.87 -12.31 -18.76
CA LEU A 76 -22.72 -12.49 -17.57
C LEU A 76 -22.08 -13.49 -16.60
N ILE A 77 -21.95 -13.12 -15.33
CA ILE A 77 -21.42 -13.96 -14.26
C ILE A 77 -22.47 -14.07 -13.14
N THR A 78 -22.90 -15.30 -12.85
CA THR A 78 -23.81 -15.58 -11.74
C THR A 78 -23.05 -16.24 -10.60
N ILE A 79 -23.13 -15.66 -9.40
CA ILE A 79 -22.57 -16.21 -8.17
C ILE A 79 -23.72 -16.71 -7.29
N ASN A 80 -23.89 -18.02 -7.23
CA ASN A 80 -24.93 -18.72 -6.46
C ASN A 80 -24.36 -19.68 -5.41
N SER A 81 -23.05 -19.64 -5.16
CA SER A 81 -22.35 -20.53 -4.23
C SER A 81 -21.43 -19.76 -3.30
N LEU A 82 -21.41 -20.16 -2.03
CA LEU A 82 -20.48 -19.62 -1.01
C LEU A 82 -19.01 -19.96 -1.31
N ARG A 83 -18.74 -20.96 -2.16
CA ARG A 83 -17.38 -21.27 -2.62
C ARG A 83 -16.90 -20.31 -3.73
N GLY A 84 -17.75 -19.40 -4.19
CA GLY A 84 -17.52 -18.56 -5.34
C GLY A 84 -17.67 -19.32 -6.65
N LYS A 85 -17.15 -18.75 -7.74
CA LYS A 85 -17.15 -19.35 -9.08
C LYS A 85 -15.76 -19.23 -9.70
N VAL A 86 -15.24 -20.34 -10.21
CA VAL A 86 -14.01 -20.34 -11.00
C VAL A 86 -14.39 -20.03 -12.44
N GLU A 87 -13.84 -18.95 -12.98
CA GLU A 87 -14.13 -18.50 -14.34
C GLU A 87 -12.92 -18.72 -15.25
N HIS A 88 -13.17 -19.36 -16.38
CA HIS A 88 -12.25 -19.43 -17.51
C HIS A 88 -12.75 -18.49 -18.60
N MET A 89 -11.84 -17.70 -19.13
CA MET A 89 -12.16 -16.66 -20.10
C MET A 89 -11.08 -16.56 -21.15
N GLU A 90 -11.51 -16.57 -22.40
CA GLU A 90 -10.64 -16.32 -23.53
C GLU A 90 -10.90 -14.93 -24.09
N VAL A 91 -9.82 -14.23 -24.40
CA VAL A 91 -9.85 -12.95 -25.12
C VAL A 91 -9.08 -13.09 -26.41
N VAL A 92 -9.49 -12.33 -27.42
CA VAL A 92 -8.78 -12.24 -28.69
C VAL A 92 -8.51 -10.79 -29.01
N LYS A 93 -7.35 -10.52 -29.59
CA LYS A 93 -7.07 -9.19 -30.12
C LYS A 93 -8.03 -8.85 -31.24
N ARG A 94 -8.41 -7.58 -31.30
CA ARG A 94 -9.21 -7.04 -32.40
C ARG A 94 -8.43 -7.12 -33.70
N LYS A 95 -9.16 -7.26 -34.80
CA LYS A 95 -8.60 -7.27 -36.15
C LYS A 95 -7.78 -5.98 -36.39
N GLY A 96 -6.53 -6.14 -36.82
CA GLY A 96 -5.58 -5.04 -37.05
C GLY A 96 -4.81 -4.58 -35.81
N LYS A 97 -4.97 -5.26 -34.66
CA LYS A 97 -4.27 -4.98 -33.40
C LYS A 97 -3.38 -6.13 -32.92
N GLU A 98 -3.22 -7.17 -33.74
CA GLU A 98 -2.58 -8.45 -33.39
C GLU A 98 -1.12 -8.27 -32.92
N HIS A 99 -0.41 -7.32 -33.54
CA HIS A 99 1.00 -7.04 -33.23
C HIS A 99 1.20 -6.00 -32.12
N GLU A 100 0.13 -5.37 -31.62
CA GLU A 100 0.24 -4.37 -30.57
C GLU A 100 0.39 -5.03 -29.20
N LYS A 101 1.32 -4.52 -28.38
CA LYS A 101 1.47 -4.94 -26.98
C LYS A 101 0.48 -4.19 -26.10
N LEU A 102 -0.05 -4.89 -25.10
CA LEU A 102 -0.93 -4.31 -24.09
C LEU A 102 -0.18 -3.37 -23.15
N LEU A 103 0.99 -3.81 -22.68
CA LEU A 103 1.88 -3.04 -21.82
C LEU A 103 2.98 -2.41 -22.68
N ILE A 104 3.04 -1.09 -22.69
CA ILE A 104 4.05 -0.30 -23.40
C ILE A 104 4.87 0.42 -22.34
N PRO A 105 6.18 0.16 -22.22
CA PRO A 105 7.05 0.96 -21.37
C PRO A 105 7.16 2.37 -21.95
N ASP A 106 6.87 3.41 -21.17
CA ASP A 106 7.03 4.83 -21.58
C ASP A 106 8.44 5.20 -22.08
N ASP A 107 9.45 4.35 -21.85
CA ASP A 107 10.86 4.63 -22.18
C ASP A 107 11.18 4.40 -23.69
N ASP A 108 10.21 3.95 -24.48
CA ASP A 108 10.32 3.90 -25.95
C ASP A 108 10.07 5.30 -26.53
N ASP A 109 11.02 6.20 -26.28
CA ASP A 109 11.11 7.57 -26.76
C ASP A 109 11.40 7.60 -28.28
N ASN A 110 10.60 6.90 -29.08
CA ASN A 110 10.48 7.17 -30.51
C ASN A 110 9.70 8.48 -30.68
N LEU A 111 10.46 9.57 -30.74
CA LEU A 111 10.08 10.98 -30.87
C LEU A 111 9.18 11.35 -32.07
N GLN A 112 8.53 10.40 -32.76
CA GLN A 112 7.70 10.69 -33.93
C GLN A 112 6.18 10.61 -33.71
N ASP A 113 5.68 10.03 -32.61
CA ASP A 113 4.22 9.89 -32.39
C ASP A 113 3.68 10.60 -31.14
N LYS A 114 4.13 11.84 -30.88
CA LYS A 114 3.44 12.78 -29.96
C LYS A 114 2.17 13.39 -30.57
N LYS A 115 1.38 12.62 -31.31
CA LYS A 115 0.04 13.02 -31.79
C LYS A 115 -1.02 11.99 -31.42
N LYS A 116 -1.43 12.04 -30.15
CA LYS A 116 -2.70 11.64 -29.49
C LYS A 116 -2.38 10.92 -28.17
N GLY A 117 -2.12 11.70 -27.13
CA GLY A 117 -2.06 11.21 -25.76
C GLY A 117 -3.45 10.74 -25.29
N SER A 118 -3.84 9.53 -25.64
CA SER A 118 -4.91 8.77 -24.97
C SER A 118 -4.24 7.85 -23.97
N GLY A 119 -3.92 8.40 -22.80
CA GLY A 119 -3.17 7.70 -21.76
C GLY A 119 -3.94 6.46 -21.28
N TRP A 120 -3.21 5.36 -21.11
CA TRP A 120 -3.68 4.05 -20.63
C TRP A 120 -4.74 4.12 -19.51
N ASN A 121 -4.64 5.11 -18.62
CA ASN A 121 -5.55 5.32 -17.50
C ASN A 121 -6.42 6.59 -17.59
N SER A 122 -6.21 7.54 -18.54
CA SER A 122 -6.99 8.80 -18.53
C SER A 122 -8.48 8.57 -18.81
N ASN A 123 -8.78 7.57 -19.64
CA ASN A 123 -10.17 7.19 -19.93
C ASN A 123 -10.78 6.38 -18.78
N LEU A 124 -9.98 5.53 -18.13
CA LEU A 124 -10.41 4.78 -16.95
C LEU A 124 -10.63 5.69 -15.74
N LEU A 125 -9.77 6.67 -15.49
CA LEU A 125 -9.88 7.68 -14.42
C LEU A 125 -11.12 8.55 -14.61
N LYS A 126 -11.34 9.07 -15.82
CA LYS A 126 -12.56 9.86 -16.14
C LYS A 126 -13.84 9.05 -15.97
N TRP A 127 -13.76 7.75 -16.20
CA TRP A 127 -14.91 6.85 -16.04
C TRP A 127 -15.09 6.42 -14.57
N ALA A 128 -13.99 6.21 -13.85
CA ALA A 128 -13.94 5.82 -12.44
C ALA A 128 -14.23 6.98 -11.47
N SER A 129 -14.03 8.25 -11.87
CA SER A 129 -14.36 9.42 -11.04
C SER A 129 -15.86 9.53 -10.71
N GLY A 130 -16.72 8.84 -11.45
CA GLY A 130 -18.13 8.67 -11.08
C GLY A 130 -18.37 7.81 -9.83
N PHE A 131 -17.36 7.04 -9.37
CA PHE A 131 -17.45 6.10 -8.24
C PHE A 131 -16.85 6.62 -6.95
N ILE A 132 -15.79 7.43 -7.03
CA ILE A 132 -15.11 7.94 -5.82
C ILE A 132 -15.99 8.94 -5.05
N SER A 133 -17.01 9.51 -5.70
CA SER A 133 -17.94 10.50 -5.13
C SER A 133 -19.19 9.90 -4.45
N SER A 134 -19.31 8.59 -4.23
CA SER A 134 -20.53 8.01 -3.64
C SER A 134 -20.54 8.05 -2.11
N SER A 135 -20.49 9.26 -1.55
CA SER A 135 -21.20 9.62 -0.32
C SER A 135 -21.94 10.92 -0.62
N GLU A 136 -23.27 10.84 -0.63
CA GLU A 136 -24.27 11.88 -0.95
C GLU A 136 -23.74 13.33 -1.12
N GLN A 137 -23.69 13.82 -2.37
CA GLN A 137 -24.35 15.06 -2.78
C GLN A 137 -24.29 15.27 -4.31
N SER A 138 -25.33 15.96 -4.77
CA SER A 138 -25.79 16.17 -6.14
C SER A 138 -24.80 16.86 -7.09
N LYS A 139 -24.86 16.42 -8.35
CA LYS A 139 -24.19 17.00 -9.53
C LYS A 139 -24.59 18.46 -9.79
N ASN A 140 -23.61 19.31 -10.11
CA ASN A 140 -23.63 20.14 -11.32
C ASN A 140 -22.21 20.60 -11.69
N ALA A 141 -21.95 20.63 -13.00
CA ALA A 141 -20.65 20.85 -13.62
C ALA A 141 -20.34 22.34 -13.81
N GLU A 142 -19.10 22.76 -13.53
CA GLU A 142 -18.10 23.23 -14.51
C GLU A 142 -16.90 23.85 -13.78
N SER A 143 -15.78 23.87 -14.51
CA SER A 143 -14.42 24.28 -14.15
C SER A 143 -14.25 25.47 -13.19
N ASN A 144 -13.23 25.31 -12.32
CA ASN A 144 -12.55 26.31 -11.47
C ASN A 144 -13.21 26.70 -10.13
N SER A 145 -12.97 25.90 -9.08
CA SER A 145 -12.97 26.37 -7.67
C SER A 145 -12.36 25.29 -6.75
N PRO A 146 -11.75 25.68 -5.61
CA PRO A 146 -10.88 24.81 -4.81
C PRO A 146 -11.70 23.69 -4.16
N GLU A 147 -11.18 22.46 -4.19
CA GLU A 147 -11.74 21.36 -3.41
C GLU A 147 -11.67 21.74 -1.92
N ASN A 148 -12.81 22.13 -1.34
CA ASN A 148 -13.01 22.18 0.09
C ASN A 148 -13.21 20.74 0.57
N GLY A 149 -12.12 20.02 0.81
CA GLY A 149 -12.18 18.73 1.49
C GLY A 149 -12.79 18.89 2.88
N ARG A 150 -13.47 17.85 3.38
CA ARG A 150 -13.89 17.78 4.79
C ARG A 150 -12.69 18.15 5.67
N GLY A 151 -12.87 19.13 6.57
CA GLY A 151 -11.80 19.60 7.46
C GLY A 151 -10.96 20.79 6.95
N GLY A 152 -11.39 21.54 5.93
CA GLY A 152 -10.70 22.76 5.48
C GLY A 152 -9.36 22.51 4.79
N ARG A 153 -9.16 21.28 4.31
CA ARG A 153 -7.94 20.83 3.61
C ARG A 153 -8.07 21.10 2.12
N HIS A 154 -6.97 21.50 1.47
CA HIS A 154 -6.96 21.92 0.07
C HIS A 154 -5.80 21.31 -0.72
N GLY A 155 -6.01 21.11 -2.02
CA GLY A 155 -5.01 20.57 -2.95
C GLY A 155 -5.20 19.07 -3.22
N LYS A 156 -4.28 18.49 -3.99
CA LYS A 156 -4.40 17.09 -4.45
C LYS A 156 -4.32 16.11 -3.28
N THR A 157 -5.28 15.17 -3.19
CA THR A 157 -5.31 14.14 -2.15
C THR A 157 -4.02 13.31 -2.10
N ILE A 158 -3.46 13.17 -0.89
CA ILE A 158 -2.33 12.28 -0.61
C ILE A 158 -2.89 10.92 -0.23
N ASN A 159 -2.42 9.86 -0.90
CA ASN A 159 -2.84 8.49 -0.62
C ASN A 159 -1.75 7.77 0.17
N ILE A 160 -2.07 7.35 1.39
CA ILE A 160 -1.16 6.64 2.29
C ILE A 160 -1.75 5.28 2.60
N PHE A 161 -0.96 4.21 2.49
CA PHE A 161 -1.37 2.89 2.94
C PHE A 161 -0.51 2.40 4.10
N SER A 162 -1.14 1.68 5.02
CA SER A 162 -0.46 1.12 6.18
C SER A 162 -1.13 -0.17 6.63
N ILE A 163 -0.48 -0.88 7.54
CA ILE A 163 -0.94 -2.14 8.12
C ILE A 163 -0.50 -2.20 9.57
N ALA A 164 -1.42 -2.63 10.44
CA ALA A 164 -1.13 -2.93 11.83
C ALA A 164 -1.66 -4.33 12.16
N SER A 165 -1.01 -5.01 13.10
CA SER A 165 -1.46 -6.30 13.64
C SER A 165 -1.19 -6.32 15.14
N GLY A 166 -2.26 -6.24 15.93
CA GLY A 166 -2.20 -6.20 17.39
C GLY A 166 -2.41 -4.79 17.94
N HIS A 167 -2.93 -4.71 19.16
CA HIS A 167 -3.37 -3.45 19.78
C HIS A 167 -2.27 -2.39 19.88
N LEU A 168 -1.05 -2.82 20.21
CA LEU A 168 0.11 -1.94 20.24
C LEU A 168 0.36 -1.24 18.89
N TYR A 169 0.43 -2.01 17.80
CA TYR A 169 0.65 -1.43 16.47
C TYR A 169 -0.56 -0.62 15.99
N GLU A 170 -1.76 -0.93 16.45
CA GLU A 170 -2.94 -0.08 16.21
C GLU A 170 -2.87 1.25 16.98
N ARG A 171 -2.30 1.27 18.18
CA ARG A 171 -1.99 2.51 18.91
C ARG A 171 -0.95 3.35 18.17
N PHE A 172 0.14 2.74 17.74
CA PHE A 172 1.11 3.42 16.89
C PHE A 172 0.46 3.93 15.59
N LEU A 173 -0.40 3.14 14.96
CA LEU A 173 -1.10 3.54 13.73
C LEU A 173 -1.96 4.81 13.94
N LYS A 174 -2.65 4.93 15.08
CA LYS A 174 -3.40 6.14 15.44
C LYS A 174 -2.47 7.36 15.51
N ILE A 175 -1.31 7.20 16.15
CA ILE A 175 -0.30 8.26 16.28
C ILE A 175 0.29 8.63 14.91
N MET A 176 0.58 7.65 14.05
CA MET A 176 1.04 7.88 12.68
C MET A 176 0.03 8.73 11.90
N ILE A 177 -1.26 8.37 11.95
CA ILE A 177 -2.36 9.15 11.33
C ILE A 177 -2.35 10.60 11.83
N LEU A 178 -2.32 10.80 13.15
CA LEU A 178 -2.31 12.15 13.74
C LEU A 178 -1.07 12.95 13.31
N SER A 179 0.10 12.32 13.31
CA SER A 179 1.35 12.97 12.91
C SER A 179 1.32 13.43 11.45
N VAL A 180 0.76 12.63 10.54
CA VAL A 180 0.55 13.03 9.13
C VAL A 180 -0.39 14.22 9.06
N LEU A 181 -1.56 14.12 9.70
CA LEU A 181 -2.63 15.12 9.57
C LEU A 181 -2.25 16.47 10.17
N LYS A 182 -1.44 16.51 11.22
CA LYS A 182 -0.94 17.75 11.82
C LYS A 182 0.15 18.43 10.96
N ASN A 183 0.80 17.70 10.06
CA ASN A 183 1.90 18.20 9.23
C ASN A 183 1.53 18.47 7.77
N THR A 184 0.27 18.28 7.37
CA THR A 184 -0.21 18.58 6.01
C THR A 184 -1.52 19.34 6.04
N ASN A 185 -1.71 20.24 5.06
CA ASN A 185 -3.00 20.90 4.81
C ASN A 185 -3.75 20.27 3.62
N ARG A 186 -3.18 19.24 2.98
CA ARG A 186 -3.83 18.54 1.87
C ARG A 186 -4.82 17.51 2.38
N PRO A 187 -5.87 17.18 1.61
CA PRO A 187 -6.71 16.03 1.89
C PRO A 187 -5.87 14.76 1.92
N VAL A 188 -6.13 13.87 2.86
CA VAL A 188 -5.43 12.59 2.99
C VAL A 188 -6.46 11.46 2.92
N LYS A 189 -6.16 10.44 2.12
CA LYS A 189 -6.89 9.17 2.10
C LYS A 189 -5.99 8.04 2.59
N PHE A 190 -6.40 7.40 3.68
CA PHE A 190 -5.70 6.25 4.25
C PHE A 190 -6.26 4.92 3.74
N TRP A 191 -5.39 4.00 3.40
CA TRP A 191 -5.74 2.68 2.90
C TRP A 191 -5.21 1.61 3.86
N PHE A 192 -6.09 0.79 4.43
CA PHE A 192 -5.67 -0.22 5.41
C PHE A 192 -6.03 -1.62 4.97
N ILE A 193 -5.15 -2.58 5.25
CA ILE A 193 -5.42 -3.99 4.96
C ILE A 193 -6.38 -4.55 6.00
N LYS A 194 -7.64 -4.77 5.60
CA LYS A 194 -8.77 -5.11 6.47
C LYS A 194 -8.51 -6.30 7.40
N ASN A 195 -7.76 -7.30 6.96
CA ASN A 195 -7.72 -8.62 7.60
C ASN A 195 -6.89 -8.63 8.90
N TYR A 196 -6.03 -7.64 9.10
CA TYR A 196 -5.09 -7.61 10.22
C TYR A 196 -5.47 -6.65 11.34
N LEU A 197 -6.40 -5.75 11.05
CA LEU A 197 -6.99 -4.83 12.01
C LEU A 197 -8.02 -5.53 12.92
N SER A 198 -8.00 -5.19 14.20
CA SER A 198 -8.95 -5.61 15.22
C SER A 198 -10.35 -5.06 14.93
N PRO A 199 -11.42 -5.69 15.45
CA PRO A 199 -12.76 -5.12 15.41
C PRO A 199 -12.82 -3.73 16.07
N SER A 200 -12.19 -3.56 17.23
CA SER A 200 -12.15 -2.29 17.96
C SER A 200 -11.60 -1.15 17.10
N PHE A 201 -10.48 -1.36 16.40
CA PHE A 201 -9.94 -0.33 15.51
C PHE A 201 -10.87 -0.03 14.31
N LYS A 202 -11.54 -1.06 13.77
CA LYS A 202 -12.50 -0.89 12.66
C LYS A 202 -13.73 -0.10 13.05
N ASP A 203 -14.15 -0.23 14.31
CA ASP A 203 -15.27 0.52 14.86
C ASP A 203 -14.86 1.96 15.23
N LEU A 204 -13.58 2.18 15.57
CA LEU A 204 -13.02 3.49 15.92
C LEU A 204 -12.69 4.38 14.71
N ILE A 205 -12.12 3.82 13.63
CA ILE A 205 -11.62 4.61 12.48
C ILE A 205 -12.67 5.49 11.77
N PRO A 206 -13.97 5.14 11.68
CA PRO A 206 -14.98 6.05 11.12
C PRO A 206 -15.09 7.35 11.93
N HIS A 207 -15.07 7.25 13.26
CA HIS A 207 -15.10 8.42 14.14
C HIS A 207 -13.82 9.25 14.03
N MET A 208 -12.65 8.61 13.88
CA MET A 208 -11.39 9.34 13.64
C MET A 208 -11.44 10.09 12.31
N SER A 209 -11.99 9.45 11.27
CA SER A 209 -12.14 10.03 9.93
C SER A 209 -13.00 11.29 9.94
N GLU A 210 -14.09 11.28 10.72
CA GLU A 210 -14.95 12.44 10.94
C GLU A 210 -14.27 13.55 11.75
N GLU A 211 -13.66 13.22 12.90
CA GLU A 211 -13.04 14.21 13.80
C GLU A 211 -11.83 14.90 13.15
N TYR A 212 -10.94 14.13 12.53
CA TYR A 212 -9.67 14.64 12.01
C TYR A 212 -9.70 14.98 10.52
N GLY A 213 -10.84 14.78 9.85
CA GLY A 213 -11.08 15.21 8.47
C GLY A 213 -10.19 14.48 7.45
N PHE A 214 -10.26 13.15 7.40
CA PHE A 214 -9.57 12.33 6.40
C PHE A 214 -10.49 11.28 5.82
N GLU A 215 -10.19 10.79 4.62
CA GLU A 215 -10.90 9.64 4.04
C GLU A 215 -10.16 8.33 4.33
N TYR A 216 -10.87 7.21 4.38
CA TYR A 216 -10.21 5.91 4.48
C TYR A 216 -10.93 4.82 3.69
N GLU A 217 -10.18 3.76 3.38
CA GLU A 217 -10.73 2.58 2.75
C GLU A 217 -10.06 1.30 3.25
N LEU A 218 -10.88 0.28 3.55
CA LEU A 218 -10.40 -1.02 4.01
C LEU A 218 -10.28 -1.99 2.82
N ILE A 219 -9.06 -2.18 2.34
CA ILE A 219 -8.74 -3.03 1.19
C ILE A 219 -8.38 -4.45 1.62
N THR A 220 -8.56 -5.40 0.70
CA THR A 220 -8.12 -6.78 0.87
C THR A 220 -7.98 -7.47 -0.48
N TYR A 221 -7.02 -8.38 -0.56
CA TYR A 221 -6.86 -9.29 -1.68
C TYR A 221 -6.68 -10.70 -1.11
N LYS A 222 -7.26 -11.74 -1.72
CA LYS A 222 -7.06 -13.11 -1.23
C LYS A 222 -5.76 -13.65 -1.79
N TRP A 223 -4.97 -14.33 -0.95
CA TRP A 223 -3.75 -15.00 -1.40
C TRP A 223 -4.03 -15.98 -2.56
N PRO A 224 -3.42 -15.81 -3.76
CA PRO A 224 -3.65 -16.68 -4.90
C PRO A 224 -3.27 -18.14 -4.61
N THR A 225 -4.03 -19.10 -5.12
CA THR A 225 -3.82 -20.53 -4.82
C THR A 225 -2.51 -21.09 -5.36
N TRP A 226 -1.97 -20.48 -6.42
CA TRP A 226 -0.73 -20.91 -7.07
C TRP A 226 0.54 -20.32 -6.44
N LEU A 227 0.41 -19.26 -5.64
CA LEU A 227 1.54 -18.54 -5.04
C LEU A 227 1.89 -19.19 -3.70
N HIS A 228 3.18 -19.48 -3.46
CA HIS A 228 3.63 -20.17 -2.26
C HIS A 228 3.22 -19.42 -0.99
N LYS A 229 2.42 -20.09 -0.14
CA LYS A 229 1.88 -19.48 1.08
C LYS A 229 2.89 -19.45 2.22
N GLN A 230 2.95 -18.32 2.91
CA GLN A 230 3.61 -18.21 4.21
C GLN A 230 2.72 -18.75 5.32
N LYS A 231 3.33 -19.37 6.33
CA LYS A 231 2.64 -19.92 7.50
C LYS A 231 2.60 -18.93 8.66
N GLU A 232 3.69 -18.19 8.86
CA GLU A 232 3.83 -17.22 9.93
C GLU A 232 3.07 -15.93 9.60
N LYS A 233 2.26 -15.43 10.55
CA LYS A 233 1.44 -14.22 10.35
C LYS A 233 2.28 -13.01 9.95
N GLN A 234 3.45 -12.82 10.58
CA GLN A 234 4.37 -11.72 10.28
C GLN A 234 4.85 -11.74 8.83
N ARG A 235 5.30 -12.91 8.34
CA ARG A 235 5.73 -13.07 6.94
C ARG A 235 4.59 -12.86 5.95
N ILE A 236 3.36 -13.26 6.31
CA ILE A 236 2.19 -12.97 5.48
C ILE A 236 1.96 -11.44 5.41
N ILE A 237 2.02 -10.72 6.53
CA ILE A 237 1.89 -9.25 6.59
C ILE A 237 2.95 -8.58 5.70
N TRP A 238 4.21 -8.98 5.81
CA TRP A 238 5.30 -8.49 4.97
C TRP A 238 5.04 -8.74 3.48
N ALA A 239 4.55 -9.92 3.12
CA ALA A 239 4.19 -10.22 1.73
C ALA A 239 3.08 -9.27 1.21
N TYR A 240 2.06 -8.97 2.02
CA TYR A 240 0.99 -8.06 1.63
C TYR A 240 1.45 -6.61 1.45
N LYS A 241 2.53 -6.19 2.11
CA LYS A 241 3.14 -4.88 1.87
C LYS A 241 3.64 -4.73 0.43
N ILE A 242 4.05 -5.81 -0.24
CA ILE A 242 4.79 -5.72 -1.51
C ILE A 242 4.19 -6.51 -2.69
N LEU A 243 3.65 -7.71 -2.48
CA LEU A 243 3.32 -8.64 -3.58
C LEU A 243 2.05 -8.29 -4.35
N PHE A 244 1.15 -7.49 -3.77
CA PHE A 244 -0.20 -7.27 -4.31
C PHE A 244 -0.50 -5.80 -4.62
N LEU A 245 0.52 -4.93 -4.64
CA LEU A 245 0.35 -3.49 -4.83
C LEU A 245 -0.38 -3.14 -6.14
N ASP A 246 -0.19 -3.92 -7.20
CA ASP A 246 -0.83 -3.72 -8.50
C ASP A 246 -2.34 -4.04 -8.49
N VAL A 247 -2.79 -4.95 -7.62
CA VAL A 247 -4.14 -5.55 -7.63
C VAL A 247 -4.99 -5.28 -6.39
N ILE A 248 -4.37 -4.87 -5.27
CA ILE A 248 -5.09 -4.61 -4.01
C ILE A 248 -5.78 -3.24 -4.01
N PHE A 249 -5.26 -2.29 -4.78
CA PHE A 249 -5.84 -0.97 -4.96
C PHE A 249 -6.67 -0.89 -6.25
N PRO A 250 -7.73 -0.07 -6.26
CA PRO A 250 -8.49 0.21 -7.49
C PRO A 250 -7.59 0.69 -8.63
N LEU A 251 -7.98 0.38 -9.87
CA LEU A 251 -7.19 0.77 -11.04
C LEU A 251 -7.07 2.29 -11.22
N SER A 252 -8.03 3.05 -10.68
CA SER A 252 -8.01 4.52 -10.67
C SER A 252 -6.96 5.13 -9.73
N LEU A 253 -6.42 4.38 -8.77
CA LEU A 253 -5.38 4.91 -7.89
C LEU A 253 -4.02 4.92 -8.63
N GLU A 254 -3.46 6.12 -8.81
CA GLU A 254 -2.23 6.32 -9.58
C GLU A 254 -0.94 6.20 -8.76
N LYS A 255 -0.98 6.62 -7.49
CA LYS A 255 0.20 6.67 -6.61
C LYS A 255 -0.22 6.53 -5.16
N VAL A 256 0.56 5.77 -4.38
CA VAL A 256 0.35 5.58 -2.95
C VAL A 256 1.70 5.58 -2.21
N ILE A 257 1.71 6.02 -0.96
CA ILE A 257 2.88 5.98 -0.06
C ILE A 257 2.62 4.94 1.01
N PHE A 258 3.57 4.03 1.23
CA PHE A 258 3.55 3.18 2.40
C PHE A 258 4.20 3.89 3.58
N VAL A 259 3.56 3.84 4.74
CA VAL A 259 4.13 4.29 6.02
C VAL A 259 3.90 3.20 7.07
N ASP A 260 4.97 2.65 7.65
CA ASP A 260 4.87 1.68 8.75
C ASP A 260 4.15 2.32 9.95
N ALA A 261 3.40 1.50 10.70
CA ALA A 261 2.48 2.00 11.73
C ALA A 261 3.18 2.74 12.88
N ASP A 262 4.43 2.40 13.17
CA ASP A 262 5.28 2.99 14.22
C ASP A 262 6.14 4.17 13.75
N GLN A 263 5.85 4.73 12.57
CA GLN A 263 6.48 5.95 12.12
C GLN A 263 5.81 7.22 12.64
N ILE A 264 6.65 8.23 12.89
CA ILE A 264 6.22 9.60 13.19
C ILE A 264 6.62 10.50 12.01
N VAL A 265 5.65 11.24 11.48
CA VAL A 265 5.86 12.17 10.35
C VAL A 265 5.94 13.61 10.86
N ARG A 266 6.97 14.35 10.42
CA ARG A 266 7.29 15.73 10.83
C ARG A 266 7.26 16.75 9.69
N THR A 267 6.85 16.32 8.50
CA THR A 267 6.85 17.14 7.28
C THR A 267 5.56 16.95 6.51
N ASP A 268 5.27 17.83 5.57
CA ASP A 268 4.16 17.62 4.63
C ASP A 268 4.47 16.44 3.69
N MET A 269 3.69 15.36 3.83
CA MET A 269 3.78 14.17 2.96
C MET A 269 3.49 14.48 1.49
N GLY A 270 2.91 15.64 1.20
CA GLY A 270 2.75 16.16 -0.16
C GLY A 270 4.08 16.28 -0.92
N GLU A 271 5.17 16.63 -0.21
CA GLU A 271 6.51 16.69 -0.82
C GLU A 271 6.96 15.33 -1.36
N LEU A 272 6.72 14.26 -0.60
CA LEU A 272 7.05 12.90 -1.04
C LEU A 272 6.10 12.43 -2.14
N TYR A 273 4.82 12.75 -2.01
CA TYR A 273 3.78 12.36 -2.96
C TYR A 273 4.04 12.94 -4.36
N ASP A 274 4.50 14.19 -4.43
CA ASP A 274 4.74 14.88 -5.69
C ASP A 274 6.16 14.64 -6.25
N MET A 275 7.01 13.93 -5.52
CA MET A 275 8.38 13.65 -5.93
C MET A 275 8.42 12.93 -7.29
N ASN A 276 9.29 13.43 -8.18
CA ASN A 276 9.56 12.81 -9.47
C ASN A 276 10.48 11.59 -9.29
N LEU A 277 9.93 10.40 -9.48
CA LEU A 277 10.64 9.12 -9.33
C LEU A 277 11.51 8.75 -10.54
N LYS A 278 11.61 9.65 -11.53
CA LYS A 278 12.41 9.49 -12.77
C LYS A 278 12.06 8.19 -13.51
N GLY A 279 10.77 7.94 -13.69
CA GLY A 279 10.25 6.77 -14.39
C GLY A 279 10.37 5.44 -13.61
N ARG A 280 10.77 5.46 -12.34
CA ARG A 280 10.87 4.22 -11.54
C ARG A 280 9.55 3.93 -10.82
N PRO A 281 9.09 2.66 -10.79
CA PRO A 281 7.81 2.29 -10.19
C PRO A 281 7.81 2.36 -8.66
N LEU A 282 9.00 2.30 -8.05
CA LEU A 282 9.20 2.25 -6.60
C LEU A 282 10.21 3.30 -6.16
N ALA A 283 10.02 3.86 -4.97
CA ALA A 283 11.01 4.73 -4.33
C ALA A 283 11.14 4.39 -2.84
N TYR A 284 12.35 4.14 -2.38
CA TYR A 284 12.63 3.72 -1.00
C TYR A 284 13.78 4.53 -0.41
N THR A 285 13.83 4.67 0.91
CA THR A 285 14.98 5.30 1.58
C THR A 285 16.10 4.28 1.82
N PRO A 286 17.36 4.58 1.45
CA PRO A 286 18.49 3.72 1.78
C PRO A 286 18.77 3.69 3.29
N PHE A 287 19.46 2.64 3.75
CA PHE A 287 19.97 2.61 5.13
C PHE A 287 20.94 3.77 5.40
N CYS A 288 20.77 4.43 6.54
CA CYS A 288 21.73 5.39 7.07
C CYS A 288 23.12 4.74 7.24
N ASP A 289 24.17 5.49 6.94
CA ASP A 289 25.55 5.03 7.08
C ASP A 289 26.45 5.86 7.99
N ASN A 290 25.86 6.75 8.76
CA ASN A 290 26.57 7.70 9.60
C ASN A 290 26.62 7.35 11.10
N ASN A 291 25.94 6.28 11.56
CA ASN A 291 26.20 5.72 12.88
C ASN A 291 27.26 4.60 12.79
N ARG A 292 28.48 4.88 13.27
CA ARG A 292 29.62 3.96 13.21
C ARG A 292 29.53 2.81 14.21
N GLU A 293 28.81 2.98 15.32
CA GLU A 293 28.63 1.91 16.33
C GLU A 293 27.92 0.70 15.74
N MET A 294 27.11 0.91 14.69
CA MET A 294 26.38 -0.16 14.00
C MET A 294 27.13 -0.82 12.84
N ASP A 295 28.40 -0.45 12.57
CA ASP A 295 29.12 -0.93 11.39
C ASP A 295 29.21 -2.47 11.33
N GLY A 296 29.35 -3.14 12.47
CA GLY A 296 29.36 -4.60 12.57
C GLY A 296 28.04 -5.29 12.20
N TYR A 297 26.91 -4.57 12.26
CA TYR A 297 25.58 -5.09 11.93
C TYR A 297 25.15 -4.79 10.48
N ARG A 298 25.97 -4.08 9.71
CA ARG A 298 25.69 -3.73 8.29
C ARG A 298 25.91 -4.91 7.36
N PHE A 299 25.09 -5.95 7.50
CA PHE A 299 25.21 -7.20 6.74
C PHE A 299 25.18 -6.98 5.21
N TRP A 300 24.52 -5.93 4.72
CA TRP A 300 24.44 -5.61 3.29
C TRP A 300 25.76 -5.09 2.68
N ARG A 301 26.75 -4.74 3.51
CA ARG A 301 28.09 -4.32 3.04
C ARG A 301 29.07 -5.46 2.83
N GLN A 302 28.65 -6.70 3.05
CA GLN A 302 29.49 -7.89 2.91
C GLN A 302 28.73 -9.08 2.31
N GLY A 303 29.47 -10.11 1.91
CA GLY A 303 28.92 -11.36 1.39
C GLY A 303 27.94 -11.18 0.23
N PHE A 304 26.88 -12.00 0.24
CA PHE A 304 25.89 -12.08 -0.83
C PHE A 304 25.32 -10.72 -1.25
N TRP A 305 24.88 -9.91 -0.29
CA TRP A 305 24.21 -8.63 -0.59
C TRP A 305 25.16 -7.65 -1.28
N LYS A 306 26.42 -7.54 -0.84
CA LYS A 306 27.41 -6.69 -1.50
C LYS A 306 27.60 -7.07 -2.97
N ASP A 307 27.78 -8.36 -3.23
CA ASP A 307 28.06 -8.88 -4.57
C ASP A 307 26.83 -8.79 -5.48
N HIS A 308 25.65 -9.09 -4.95
CA HIS A 308 24.38 -8.99 -5.67
C HIS A 308 24.03 -7.54 -6.02
N LEU A 309 24.21 -6.60 -5.09
CA LEU A 309 23.80 -5.20 -5.26
C LEU A 309 24.67 -4.43 -6.27
N ARG A 310 25.94 -4.84 -6.48
CA ARG A 310 26.87 -4.23 -7.47
C ARG A 310 26.95 -2.70 -7.33
N GLY A 311 27.10 -2.22 -6.10
CA GLY A 311 27.20 -0.80 -5.79
C GLY A 311 25.87 -0.07 -5.62
N ARG A 312 24.72 -0.74 -5.83
CA ARG A 312 23.41 -0.17 -5.50
C ARG A 312 23.16 -0.18 -3.99
N PRO A 313 22.41 0.79 -3.45
CA PRO A 313 22.10 0.81 -2.03
C PRO A 313 21.13 -0.30 -1.63
N TYR A 314 21.22 -0.69 -0.36
CA TYR A 314 20.23 -1.52 0.31
C TYR A 314 19.22 -0.62 1.02
N HIS A 315 17.94 -0.79 0.70
CA HIS A 315 16.84 0.10 1.08
C HIS A 315 15.98 -0.48 2.21
N ILE A 316 15.28 0.41 2.94
CA ILE A 316 14.43 0.07 4.09
C ILE A 316 12.94 0.06 3.69
N SER A 317 12.18 -0.95 4.11
CA SER A 317 10.76 -1.12 3.77
C SER A 317 9.76 -0.39 4.68
N ALA A 318 10.25 0.53 5.53
CA ALA A 318 9.43 1.27 6.48
C ALA A 318 8.67 2.45 5.86
N LEU A 319 9.30 3.11 4.87
CA LEU A 319 8.71 4.19 4.08
C LEU A 319 9.06 3.99 2.61
N TYR A 320 8.06 3.96 1.74
CA TYR A 320 8.29 3.93 0.29
C TYR A 320 7.12 4.47 -0.52
N VAL A 321 7.39 4.91 -1.74
CA VAL A 321 6.40 5.38 -2.70
C VAL A 321 6.23 4.33 -3.79
N VAL A 322 4.98 4.11 -4.19
CA VAL A 322 4.61 3.27 -5.32
C VAL A 322 3.91 4.15 -6.34
N ASP A 323 4.55 4.34 -7.50
CA ASP A 323 3.86 4.85 -8.69
C ASP A 323 3.07 3.69 -9.28
N LEU A 324 1.81 3.53 -8.87
CA LEU A 324 0.97 2.40 -9.24
C LEU A 324 0.73 2.34 -10.75
N LYS A 325 0.70 3.49 -11.42
CA LYS A 325 0.63 3.55 -12.87
C LYS A 325 1.86 2.87 -13.48
N LYS A 326 3.07 3.35 -13.18
CA LYS A 326 4.30 2.77 -13.72
C LYS A 326 4.51 1.33 -13.24
N PHE A 327 4.17 1.02 -11.99
CA PHE A 327 4.27 -0.32 -11.40
C PHE A 327 3.44 -1.36 -12.16
N ARG A 328 2.21 -1.01 -12.55
CA ARG A 328 1.37 -1.88 -13.37
C ARG A 328 1.83 -1.91 -14.84
N GLU A 329 2.23 -0.78 -15.42
CA GLU A 329 2.75 -0.68 -16.81
C GLU A 329 3.99 -1.55 -17.03
N THR A 330 4.94 -1.51 -16.10
CA THR A 330 6.18 -2.29 -16.18
C THR A 330 6.01 -3.72 -15.63
N ALA A 331 4.80 -4.11 -15.24
CA ALA A 331 4.50 -5.39 -14.59
C ALA A 331 5.45 -5.72 -13.42
N ALA A 332 5.75 -4.71 -12.60
CA ALA A 332 6.63 -4.87 -11.44
C ALA A 332 6.07 -5.91 -10.45
N GLY A 333 4.75 -5.91 -10.23
CA GLY A 333 4.07 -6.87 -9.35
C GLY A 333 4.27 -8.33 -9.78
N ASP A 334 4.16 -8.63 -11.07
CA ASP A 334 4.39 -9.99 -11.59
C ASP A 334 5.85 -10.42 -11.39
N ASN A 335 6.81 -9.54 -11.70
CA ASN A 335 8.24 -9.83 -11.47
C ASN A 335 8.54 -10.12 -9.99
N LEU A 336 8.00 -9.31 -9.08
CA LEU A 336 8.16 -9.52 -7.64
C LEU A 336 7.57 -10.86 -7.19
N ARG A 337 6.38 -11.22 -7.69
CA ARG A 337 5.76 -12.53 -7.40
C ARG A 337 6.57 -13.71 -7.94
N VAL A 338 7.19 -13.58 -9.12
CA VAL A 338 8.06 -14.62 -9.70
C VAL A 338 9.34 -14.81 -8.88
N PHE A 339 10.00 -13.72 -8.49
CA PHE A 339 11.17 -13.81 -7.61
C PHE A 339 10.80 -14.39 -6.25
N TYR A 340 9.70 -13.94 -5.67
CA TYR A 340 9.17 -14.48 -4.43
C TYR A 340 8.87 -15.98 -4.54
N GLU A 341 8.16 -16.43 -5.57
CA GLU A 341 7.81 -17.85 -5.76
C GLU A 341 9.06 -18.73 -5.86
N THR A 342 10.14 -18.20 -6.42
CA THR A 342 11.42 -18.90 -6.53
C THR A 342 12.15 -18.97 -5.19
N LEU A 343 12.30 -17.82 -4.53
CA LEU A 343 13.10 -17.67 -3.31
C LEU A 343 12.41 -18.22 -2.06
N SER A 344 11.09 -18.06 -1.96
CA SER A 344 10.33 -18.38 -0.74
C SER A 344 10.25 -19.86 -0.41
N LYS A 345 10.65 -20.74 -1.33
CA LYS A 345 10.69 -22.21 -1.12
C LYS A 345 11.79 -22.62 -0.15
N ASP A 346 12.86 -21.84 -0.06
CA ASP A 346 13.85 -21.99 1.00
C ASP A 346 13.42 -21.14 2.21
N PRO A 347 13.18 -21.75 3.38
CA PRO A 347 12.76 -21.01 4.57
C PRO A 347 13.83 -20.03 5.11
N ASN A 348 15.10 -20.19 4.72
CA ASN A 348 16.18 -19.30 5.14
C ASN A 348 16.33 -18.08 4.21
N SER A 349 15.64 -18.08 3.08
CA SER A 349 15.62 -16.97 2.15
C SER A 349 14.61 -15.90 2.57
N LEU A 350 14.87 -14.64 2.18
CA LEU A 350 14.00 -13.50 2.48
C LEU A 350 13.76 -13.36 3.98
N ALA A 351 14.83 -13.08 4.74
CA ALA A 351 14.77 -12.94 6.19
C ALA A 351 13.75 -11.87 6.59
N ASN A 352 13.84 -10.70 5.95
CA ASN A 352 12.84 -9.63 6.03
C ASN A 352 12.18 -9.50 4.67
N LEU A 353 11.10 -10.26 4.44
CA LEU A 353 10.51 -10.44 3.11
C LEU A 353 10.18 -9.13 2.38
N ASP A 354 9.57 -8.17 3.07
CA ASP A 354 9.17 -6.88 2.52
C ASP A 354 10.35 -5.96 2.16
N GLN A 355 11.52 -6.20 2.76
CA GLN A 355 12.75 -5.45 2.50
C GLN A 355 13.69 -6.18 1.52
N ASP A 356 13.90 -7.48 1.72
CA ASP A 356 14.82 -8.29 0.92
C ASP A 356 14.32 -8.46 -0.51
N LEU A 357 13.02 -8.67 -0.71
CA LEU A 357 12.48 -8.89 -2.05
C LEU A 357 12.70 -7.69 -3.01
N PRO A 358 12.34 -6.43 -2.66
CA PRO A 358 12.62 -5.30 -3.54
C PRO A 358 14.13 -5.07 -3.71
N ASN A 359 14.94 -5.25 -2.67
CA ASN A 359 16.40 -5.12 -2.78
C ASN A 359 17.03 -6.18 -3.68
N TYR A 360 16.51 -7.41 -3.67
CA TYR A 360 16.93 -8.47 -4.58
C TYR A 360 16.51 -8.15 -6.02
N ALA A 361 15.26 -7.74 -6.20
CA ALA A 361 14.65 -7.52 -7.50
C ALA A 361 15.08 -6.21 -8.19
N GLN A 362 15.83 -5.33 -7.51
CA GLN A 362 16.05 -3.96 -7.97
C GLN A 362 16.72 -3.83 -9.36
N HIS A 363 17.45 -4.86 -9.81
CA HIS A 363 18.01 -4.90 -11.18
C HIS A 363 16.93 -5.01 -12.26
N THR A 364 15.80 -5.64 -11.93
CA THR A 364 14.65 -5.85 -12.83
C THR A 364 13.51 -4.89 -12.53
N VAL A 365 13.31 -4.53 -11.25
CA VAL A 365 12.29 -3.58 -10.77
C VAL A 365 13.01 -2.37 -10.17
N PRO A 366 13.33 -1.33 -10.96
CA PRO A 366 14.16 -0.22 -10.51
C PRO A 366 13.57 0.52 -9.31
N ILE A 367 14.43 0.87 -8.36
CA ILE A 367 14.10 1.66 -7.17
C ILE A 367 14.73 3.05 -7.29
N PHE A 368 13.94 4.09 -7.05
CA PHE A 368 14.43 5.44 -6.84
C PHE A 368 14.87 5.59 -5.38
N SER A 369 16.14 5.89 -5.14
CA SER A 369 16.63 6.11 -3.77
C SER A 369 16.20 7.50 -3.29
N LEU A 370 15.37 7.53 -2.25
CA LEU A 370 14.92 8.75 -1.60
C LEU A 370 16.07 9.43 -0.83
N PRO A 371 16.03 10.77 -0.67
CA PRO A 371 16.95 11.48 0.22
C PRO A 371 16.93 10.92 1.64
N GLN A 372 18.08 10.89 2.31
CA GLN A 372 18.23 10.27 3.63
C GLN A 372 17.34 10.93 4.70
N GLU A 373 17.03 12.22 4.58
CA GLU A 373 16.14 12.90 5.51
C GLU A 373 14.73 12.29 5.59
N TRP A 374 14.30 11.52 4.59
CA TRP A 374 12.99 10.87 4.58
C TRP A 374 12.86 9.73 5.56
N LEU A 375 13.95 9.18 6.09
CA LEU A 375 13.85 8.12 7.09
C LEU A 375 15.02 8.21 8.06
N TRP A 376 14.69 8.43 9.32
CA TRP A 376 15.64 8.38 10.42
C TRP A 376 15.25 7.29 11.42
N CYS A 377 16.23 6.51 11.88
CA CYS A 377 16.08 5.66 13.05
C CYS A 377 17.33 5.78 13.93
N GLU A 378 17.13 5.80 15.25
CA GLU A 378 18.19 5.95 16.25
C GLU A 378 19.31 4.92 16.12
N SER A 379 18.97 3.66 15.81
CA SER A 379 19.97 2.62 15.67
C SER A 379 20.94 2.96 14.53
N TRP A 380 20.45 3.30 13.34
CA TRP A 380 21.30 3.36 12.14
C TRP A 380 21.78 4.76 11.77
N CYS A 381 21.06 5.79 12.21
CA CYS A 381 21.31 7.18 11.86
C CYS A 381 21.96 7.94 13.01
N GLY A 382 23.02 8.69 12.73
CA GLY A 382 23.66 9.53 13.73
C GLY A 382 22.74 10.62 14.27
N ASN A 383 22.82 10.93 15.56
CA ASN A 383 21.97 11.93 16.23
C ASN A 383 22.02 13.32 15.58
N ALA A 384 23.15 13.69 14.98
CA ALA A 384 23.31 14.98 14.30
C ALA A 384 22.35 15.20 13.12
N THR A 385 21.79 14.12 12.54
CA THR A 385 20.83 14.23 11.41
C THR A 385 19.37 14.22 11.85
N LYS A 386 19.08 13.96 13.13
CA LYS A 386 17.71 13.83 13.65
C LYS A 386 16.87 15.09 13.48
N SER A 387 17.48 16.26 13.62
CA SER A 387 16.79 17.56 13.45
C SER A 387 16.32 17.81 12.02
N LYS A 388 16.90 17.12 11.03
CA LYS A 388 16.50 17.19 9.62
C LYS A 388 15.55 16.07 9.21
N ALA A 389 15.24 15.14 10.11
CA ALA A 389 14.41 13.98 9.81
C ALA A 389 12.97 14.40 9.50
N LYS A 390 12.50 14.00 8.31
CA LYS A 390 11.13 14.19 7.84
C LYS A 390 10.19 13.12 8.37
N THR A 391 10.68 11.88 8.53
CA THR A 391 10.00 10.84 9.30
C THR A 391 11.00 10.11 10.21
N ILE A 392 10.48 9.59 11.32
CA ILE A 392 11.23 8.80 12.28
C ILE A 392 10.59 7.43 12.39
N ASP A 393 11.37 6.39 12.13
CA ASP A 393 11.02 4.99 12.33
C ASP A 393 11.54 4.51 13.68
N LEU A 394 10.67 3.89 14.47
CA LEU A 394 11.02 3.30 15.78
C LEU A 394 11.65 1.92 15.59
N CYS A 395 12.73 1.86 14.81
CA CYS A 395 13.34 0.59 14.45
C CYS A 395 13.97 -0.13 15.65
N ASN A 396 14.00 -1.47 15.58
CA ASN A 396 14.58 -2.28 16.64
C ASN A 396 16.09 -2.02 16.77
N ASN A 397 16.60 -2.07 17.99
CA ASN A 397 18.02 -1.96 18.28
C ASN A 397 18.65 -3.36 18.34
N PRO A 398 19.70 -3.66 17.56
CA PRO A 398 20.36 -4.97 17.61
C PRO A 398 21.23 -5.15 18.87
N MET A 399 21.58 -4.07 19.58
CA MET A 399 22.43 -4.09 20.78
C MET A 399 21.62 -4.10 22.09
N THR A 400 20.39 -3.59 22.08
CA THR A 400 19.55 -3.45 23.27
C THR A 400 18.14 -4.00 23.03
N LYS A 401 17.45 -4.41 24.09
CA LYS A 401 16.05 -4.88 24.01
C LYS A 401 15.10 -3.90 24.71
N GLU A 402 15.20 -2.62 24.35
CA GLU A 402 14.26 -1.62 24.86
C GLU A 402 12.86 -1.83 24.25
N PRO A 403 11.79 -1.85 25.06
CA PRO A 403 10.41 -1.89 24.56
C PRO A 403 10.08 -0.70 23.66
N LYS A 404 9.23 -0.89 22.64
CA LYS A 404 8.95 0.14 21.61
C LYS A 404 8.26 1.36 22.20
N LEU A 405 7.31 1.20 23.12
CA LEU A 405 6.65 2.34 23.80
C LEU A 405 7.64 3.19 24.60
N GLN A 406 8.60 2.55 25.27
CA GLN A 406 9.64 3.26 26.02
C GLN A 406 10.57 4.03 25.07
N GLY A 407 11.02 3.37 24.00
CA GLY A 407 11.80 4.00 22.94
C GLY A 407 11.06 5.19 22.31
N ALA A 408 9.76 5.05 22.03
CA ALA A 408 8.96 6.11 21.43
C ALA A 408 8.96 7.40 22.26
N ARG A 409 8.69 7.30 23.56
CA ARG A 409 8.67 8.44 24.51
C ARG A 409 10.04 9.12 24.64
N ARG A 410 11.12 8.33 24.57
CA ARG A 410 12.50 8.83 24.71
C ARG A 410 13.02 9.45 23.40
N ILE A 411 12.72 8.82 22.27
CA ILE A 411 13.25 9.18 20.96
C ILE A 411 12.49 10.38 20.38
N VAL A 412 11.17 10.43 20.55
CA VAL A 412 10.33 11.42 19.85
C VAL A 412 9.60 12.29 20.88
N ALA A 413 10.02 13.55 20.97
CA ALA A 413 9.54 14.49 22.00
C ALA A 413 8.03 14.75 21.93
N GLU A 414 7.47 14.76 20.71
CA GLU A 414 6.04 14.99 20.46
C GLU A 414 5.18 13.72 20.59
N TRP A 415 5.78 12.54 20.77
CA TRP A 415 5.05 11.28 20.83
C TRP A 415 4.09 11.19 22.03
N PRO A 416 4.47 11.59 23.27
CA PRO A 416 3.56 11.53 24.42
C PRO A 416 2.27 12.35 24.22
N ASP A 417 2.36 13.52 23.57
CA ASP A 417 1.20 14.37 23.30
C ASP A 417 0.28 13.75 22.25
N LEU A 418 0.85 13.19 21.17
CA LEU A 418 0.09 12.48 20.15
C LEU A 418 -0.61 11.22 20.71
N ASP A 419 0.10 10.48 21.57
CA ASP A 419 -0.46 9.29 22.24
C ASP A 419 -1.60 9.68 23.18
N LEU A 420 -1.42 10.75 23.97
CA LEU A 420 -2.45 11.26 24.87
C LEU A 420 -3.71 11.70 24.10
N GLU A 421 -3.55 12.38 22.96
CA GLU A 421 -4.65 12.77 22.07
C GLU A 421 -5.39 11.54 21.53
N ALA A 422 -4.65 10.56 21.00
CA ALA A 422 -5.22 9.31 20.48
C ALA A 422 -5.98 8.52 21.56
N ARG A 423 -5.44 8.46 22.79
CA ARG A 423 -6.06 7.78 23.94
C ARG A 423 -7.31 8.50 24.41
N LYS A 424 -7.26 9.84 24.59
CA LYS A 424 -8.44 10.66 24.94
C LYS A 424 -9.56 10.48 23.93
N PHE A 425 -9.22 10.49 22.64
CA PHE A 425 -10.17 10.23 21.58
C PHE A 425 -10.78 8.82 21.70
N THR A 426 -9.95 7.80 21.90
CA THR A 426 -10.40 6.40 22.00
C THR A 426 -11.33 6.22 23.20
N ALA A 427 -10.95 6.71 24.38
CA ALA A 427 -11.75 6.67 25.60
C ALA A 427 -13.12 7.35 25.42
N ARG A 428 -13.14 8.55 24.79
CA ARG A 428 -14.37 9.29 24.51
C ARG A 428 -15.35 8.51 23.63
N ILE A 429 -14.86 7.75 22.64
CA ILE A 429 -15.70 7.00 21.70
C ILE A 429 -16.14 5.65 22.28
N LEU A 430 -15.24 4.95 22.98
CA LEU A 430 -15.54 3.63 23.54
C LEU A 430 -16.26 3.68 24.89
N GLY A 431 -16.27 4.84 25.55
CA GLY A 431 -16.88 5.01 26.88
C GLY A 431 -16.02 4.46 28.02
N ASP A 432 -14.72 4.28 27.78
CA ASP A 432 -13.76 3.78 28.76
C ASP A 432 -13.20 4.94 29.61
N ASP A 433 -12.99 4.71 30.91
CA ASP A 433 -12.24 5.63 31.76
C ASP A 433 -10.76 5.66 31.35
N LEU A 434 -10.17 6.86 31.26
CA LEU A 434 -8.75 6.98 30.93
C LEU A 434 -7.89 6.41 32.06
N GLU A 435 -7.18 5.31 31.79
CA GLU A 435 -6.12 4.86 32.69
C GLU A 435 -5.07 5.98 32.86
N PRO A 436 -4.71 6.37 34.10
CA PRO A 436 -3.72 7.43 34.35
C PRO A 436 -2.34 7.04 33.83
N ILE A 437 -1.62 7.98 33.21
CA ILE A 437 -0.21 7.82 32.86
C ILE A 437 0.64 8.08 34.12
N PRO A 438 1.56 7.18 34.52
CA PRO A 438 2.55 7.52 35.54
C PRO A 438 3.53 8.57 34.99
N SER A 439 3.59 9.73 35.66
CA SER A 439 4.51 10.83 35.34
C SER A 439 5.98 10.41 35.52
N PRO A 440 6.94 10.90 34.70
CA PRO A 440 8.36 10.55 34.84
C PRO A 440 9.03 11.03 36.13
N ASP A 441 8.43 12.02 36.83
CA ASP A 441 9.08 12.77 37.90
C ASP A 441 8.84 12.24 39.34
N GLN A 442 8.20 11.08 39.52
CA GLN A 442 7.98 10.49 40.87
C GLN A 442 8.92 9.31 41.20
N SER A 443 10.18 9.36 40.76
CA SER A 443 11.18 8.34 41.10
C SER A 443 12.29 8.81 42.07
N LYS A 444 12.04 9.89 42.83
CA LYS A 444 12.94 10.33 43.90
C LYS A 444 12.17 10.73 45.16
N ASP A 445 11.81 9.72 45.94
CA ASP A 445 11.68 9.69 47.41
C ASP A 445 10.51 8.82 47.81
N SER A 446 10.80 7.55 48.10
CA SER A 446 10.27 6.83 49.27
C SER A 446 10.69 5.36 49.17
N THR A 447 11.62 4.98 50.04
CA THR A 447 11.83 3.60 50.46
C THR A 447 10.57 3.04 51.14
N ASN A 448 10.32 1.75 50.93
CA ASN A 448 9.30 0.86 51.50
C ASN A 448 7.94 0.72 50.79
N ASP A 449 7.88 -0.40 50.05
CA ASP A 449 6.92 -1.51 50.16
C ASP A 449 5.45 -1.31 49.74
N GLY A 450 5.03 -2.10 48.74
CA GLY A 450 3.63 -2.43 48.50
C GLY A 450 2.76 -1.42 47.74
N SER A 451 3.11 -1.04 46.50
CA SER A 451 2.07 -0.64 45.54
C SER A 451 2.34 -1.24 44.16
N LEU A 452 1.33 -1.93 43.63
CA LEU A 452 1.31 -2.45 42.28
C LEU A 452 1.48 -1.27 41.32
N LYS A 453 2.61 -1.24 40.60
CA LYS A 453 2.69 -0.43 39.38
C LYS A 453 1.63 -0.98 38.43
N GLU A 454 0.52 -0.28 38.27
CA GLU A 454 -0.42 -0.54 37.18
C GLU A 454 0.27 -0.15 35.87
N GLU A 455 1.00 -1.12 35.34
CA GLU A 455 1.68 -1.05 34.05
C GLU A 455 0.65 -1.16 32.92
N ASP A 456 0.65 -0.17 32.02
CA ASP A 456 -0.11 -0.08 30.77
C ASP A 456 -0.23 -1.46 30.09
N LEU A 457 -1.46 -2.00 30.02
CA LEU A 457 -1.73 -3.36 29.56
C LEU A 457 -1.23 -3.63 28.12
N GLU A 458 -1.16 -2.61 27.28
CA GLU A 458 -0.61 -2.72 25.92
C GLU A 458 0.92 -2.84 25.91
N SER A 459 1.60 -2.38 26.97
CA SER A 459 3.04 -2.56 27.17
C SER A 459 3.41 -4.01 27.48
N LYS A 460 2.50 -4.78 28.10
CA LYS A 460 2.73 -6.22 28.37
C LYS A 460 2.67 -7.08 27.10
N ALA A 461 2.03 -6.59 26.03
CA ALA A 461 1.95 -7.29 24.75
C ALA A 461 3.23 -7.17 23.90
N GLU A 462 4.22 -6.37 24.34
CA GLU A 462 5.53 -6.23 23.69
C GLU A 462 6.53 -7.35 24.06
N LEU A 463 6.31 -8.08 25.16
CA LEU A 463 7.25 -9.02 25.76
C LEU A 463 7.02 -10.49 25.37
#